data_AF-A0A2H5YBD0-F1
#
_entry.id   AF-A0A2H5YBD0-F1
#
_cell.length_a   1.000
_cell.length_b   1.000
_cell.length_c   1.000
_cell.angle_alpha   90.00
_cell.angle_beta   90.00
_cell.angle_gamma   90.00
#
_symmetry.space_group_name_H-M   'P 1'
#
loop_
_entity.id
_entity.type
_entity.pdbx_description
1 polymer ?
#
loop_
_entity_poly.entity_id
_entity_poly.type
_entity_poly.pdbx_seq_one_letter_code
_entity_poly.pdbx_strand_id
1 'polypeptide(L)' 'MGHRFPVVTNIRRADVREDYGWAVLELTGEEPAIEEALEWVRSQGVRVDLATGDVVEG' A
#
# COMPACT_ATOMS: atom_id res chain seq x y z
N MET A 1 -5.86 3.09 -6.18
CA MET A 1 -4.50 3.57 -5.84
C MET A 1 -3.64 3.74 -7.10
N GLY A 2 -3.17 2.68 -7.76
CA GLY A 2 -2.21 2.80 -8.88
C GLY A 2 -2.67 3.55 -10.14
N HIS A 3 -3.99 3.74 -10.34
CA HIS A 3 -4.51 4.62 -11.40
C HIS A 3 -4.82 6.05 -10.93
N ARG A 4 -4.86 6.28 -9.60
CA ARG A 4 -5.27 7.56 -9.00
C ARG A 4 -4.07 8.39 -8.55
N PHE A 5 -3.01 7.73 -8.11
CA PHE A 5 -1.76 8.34 -7.68
C PHE A 5 -0.63 7.82 -8.58
N PRO A 6 0.41 8.61 -8.85
CA PRO A 6 1.56 8.20 -9.65
C PRO A 6 2.48 7.26 -8.84
N VAL A 7 1.93 6.12 -8.41
CA VAL A 7 2.62 5.09 -7.63
C VAL A 7 2.42 3.73 -8.29
N VAL A 8 3.49 2.94 -8.34
CA VAL A 8 3.45 1.54 -8.72
C VAL A 8 3.18 0.71 -7.47
N THR A 9 2.23 -0.22 -7.56
CA THR A 9 1.87 -1.13 -6.46
C THR A 9 2.26 -2.55 -6.82
N ASN A 10 3.04 -3.21 -5.96
CA ASN A 10 3.40 -4.61 -6.11
C ASN A 10 2.91 -5.43 -4.90
N ILE A 11 2.15 -6.49 -5.14
CA ILE A 11 1.62 -7.35 -4.07
C ILE A 11 2.69 -8.37 -3.70
N ARG A 12 3.29 -8.23 -2.52
CA ARG A 12 4.23 -9.21 -1.96
C ARG A 12 3.50 -10.40 -1.37
N ARG A 13 2.35 -10.17 -0.75
CA ARG A 13 1.49 -11.21 -0.17
C ARG A 13 0.06 -10.70 -0.06
N ALA A 14 -0.91 -11.58 -0.21
CA ALA A 14 -2.30 -11.30 0.08
C ALA A 14 -3.01 -12.55 0.58
N ASP A 15 -3.93 -12.38 1.51
CA ASP A 15 -4.95 -13.37 1.84
C ASP A 15 -6.30 -12.67 1.79
N VAL A 16 -7.19 -13.16 0.92
CA VAL A 16 -8.51 -12.57 0.69
C VAL A 16 -9.56 -13.65 0.90
N ARG A 17 -10.48 -13.38 1.83
CA ARG A 17 -11.64 -14.19 2.15
C ARG A 17 -12.91 -13.44 1.75
N GLU A 18 -14.06 -14.07 1.96
CA GLU A 18 -15.36 -13.52 1.60
C GLU A 18 -15.70 -12.23 2.37
N ASP A 19 -15.30 -12.17 3.64
CA ASP A 19 -15.66 -11.13 4.60
C ASP A 19 -14.48 -10.26 5.07
N TYR A 20 -13.25 -10.74 4.95
CA TYR A 20 -12.04 -9.98 5.29
C TYR A 20 -10.82 -10.37 4.44
N GLY A 21 -9.79 -9.54 4.51
CA GLY A 21 -8.51 -9.86 3.88
C GLY A 21 -7.44 -8.86 4.25
N TRP A 22 -6.21 -9.17 3.87
CA TRP A 22 -5.06 -8.29 4.02
C TRP A 22 -4.10 -8.47 2.85
N ALA A 23 -3.31 -7.42 2.61
CA ALA A 23 -2.22 -7.45 1.64
C ALA A 23 -0.99 -6.76 2.21
N VAL A 24 0.18 -7.28 1.86
CA VAL A 24 1.46 -6.58 2.01
C VAL A 24 1.84 -6.07 0.63
N LEU A 25 1.92 -4.75 0.52
CA LEU A 25 2.21 -4.05 -0.72
C LEU A 25 3.59 -3.41 -0.61
N GLU A 26 4.35 -3.55 -1.69
CA GLU A 26 5.45 -2.64 -1.99
C GLU A 26 4.93 -1.50 -2.85
N LEU A 27 5.33 -0.28 -2.50
CA LEU A 27 4.94 0.95 -3.19
C LEU A 27 6.20 1.64 -3.70
N THR A 28 6.18 2.04 -4.97
CA THR A 28 7.27 2.80 -5.57
C THR A 28 6.72 4.03 -6.25
N GLY A 29 7.34 5.17 -6.00
CA GLY A 29 6.93 6.48 -6.50
C GLY A 29 7.58 7.58 -5.67
N GLU A 30 7.23 8.82 -5.97
CA GLU A 30 7.67 9.96 -5.17
C GLU A 30 7.04 9.91 -3.77
N GLU A 31 7.81 10.27 -2.74
CA GLU A 31 7.39 10.21 -1.34
C GLU A 31 6.03 10.92 -1.09
N PRO A 32 5.78 12.14 -1.59
CA PRO A 32 4.49 12.80 -1.41
C PRO A 32 3.31 12.04 -2.05
N ALA A 33 3.55 11.38 -3.18
CA ALA A 33 2.52 10.59 -3.87
C ALA A 33 2.21 9.29 -3.10
N ILE A 34 3.21 8.68 -2.46
CA ILE A 34 3.03 7.53 -1.57
C ILE A 34 2.22 7.95 -0.35
N GLU A 35 2.57 9.06 0.29
CA GLU A 35 1.84 9.58 1.47
C GLU A 35 0.38 9.86 1.17
N GLU A 36 0.08 10.59 0.08
CA GLU A 36 -1.30 10.89 -0.34
C GLU A 36 -2.09 9.60 -0.61
N ALA A 37 -1.44 8.62 -1.25
CA ALA A 37 -2.06 7.34 -1.55
C ALA A 37 -2.35 6.52 -0.27
N LEU A 38 -1.46 6.53 0.72
CA LEU A 38 -1.66 5.88 2.01
C LEU A 38 -2.77 6.54 2.83
N GLU A 39 -2.82 7.88 2.87
CA GLU A 39 -3.92 8.63 3.51
C GLU A 39 -5.26 8.31 2.86
N TRP A 40 -5.29 8.26 1.53
CA TRP A 40 -6.50 7.88 0.81
C TRP A 40 -6.97 6.47 1.20
N VAL A 41 -6.08 5.47 1.23
CA VAL A 41 -6.45 4.10 1.66
C VAL A 41 -7.02 4.10 3.08
N ARG A 42 -6.38 4.81 4.03
CA ARG A 42 -6.88 4.97 5.40
C ARG A 42 -8.27 5.61 5.45
N SER A 43 -8.53 6.61 4.61
CA SER A 43 -9.84 7.27 4.51
C SER A 43 -10.96 6.34 4.04
N GLN A 44 -10.63 5.24 3.35
CA GLN A 44 -11.61 4.23 2.94
C GLN A 44 -11.94 3.23 4.06
N GLY A 45 -11.45 3.46 5.29
CA GLY A 45 -11.66 2.56 6.42
C GLY A 45 -10.68 1.38 6.47
N VAL A 46 -9.67 1.35 5.61
CA VAL A 46 -8.64 0.31 5.61
C VAL A 46 -7.56 0.65 6.63
N ARG A 47 -7.27 -0.29 7.53
CA ARG A 47 -6.13 -0.17 8.45
C ARG A 47 -4.83 -0.35 7.67
N VAL A 48 -3.90 0.59 7.85
CA VAL A 48 -2.59 0.57 7.19
C VAL A 48 -1.50 0.69 8.25
N ASP A 49 -0.74 -0.39 8.43
CA ASP A 49 0.45 -0.42 9.26
C ASP A 49 1.68 -0.48 8.34
N LEU A 50 2.72 0.31 8.63
CA LEU A 50 3.98 0.23 7.88
C LEU A 50 4.65 -1.11 8.20
N ALA A 51 4.99 -1.86 7.16
CA ALA A 51 5.75 -3.09 7.33
C ALA A 51 7.21 -2.75 7.65
N THR A 52 7.60 -2.85 8.92
CA THR A 52 9.00 -2.71 9.33
C THR A 52 9.78 -3.92 8.82
N GLY A 53 10.47 -3.80 7.68
CA GLY A 53 11.32 -4.89 7.21
C GLY A 53 11.88 -4.83 5.79
N ASP A 54 11.22 -4.15 4.85
CA ASP A 54 11.59 -4.23 3.43
C ASP A 54 11.96 -2.86 2.81
N VAL A 55 12.75 -2.04 3.54
CA VAL A 55 13.51 -0.96 2.87
C VAL A 55 14.75 -1.62 2.26
N VAL A 56 14.62 -2.20 1.07
CA VAL A 56 15.78 -2.47 0.24
C VAL A 56 16.07 -1.19 -0.52
N GLU A 57 16.88 -0.31 0.08
CA GLU A 57 17.65 0.66 -0.69
C GLU A 57 18.65 -0.14 -1.53
N GLY A 58 18.43 -0.16 -2.85
CA GLY A 58 19.33 -0.72 -3.84
C GLY A 58 19.43 0.22 -5.03
#